data_AF-A0AAV9CT42-F1
#
_entry.id   AF-A0AAV9CT42-F1
#
_cell.length_a   1.000
_cell.length_b   1.000
_cell.length_c   1.000
_cell.angle_alpha   90.00
_cell.angle_beta   90.00
_cell.angle_gamma   90.00
#
_symmetry.space_group_name_H-M   'P 1'
#
loop_
_entity.id
_entity.type
_entity.pdbx_description
1 polymer ?
#
loop_
_entity_poly.entity_id
_entity_poly.type
_entity_poly.pdbx_seq_one_letter_code
_entity_poly.pdbx_strand_id
1 'polypeptide(L)' 'MALDSKRTKADLVIDNSRSLEETKAQFQEVLMQVTRPLTWREFWLSRKGVLWILVSSFVGIMACKNYQGNNIRSP' A
#
# COMPACT_ATOMS: atom_id res chain seq x y z
N MET A 1 2.00 22.83 -51.95
CA MET A 1 1.22 21.63 -51.55
C MET A 1 1.96 20.64 -50.63
N ALA A 2 3.27 20.79 -50.35
CA ALA A 2 3.97 19.94 -49.36
C ALA A 2 3.84 20.43 -47.90
N LEU A 3 3.52 21.71 -47.69
CA LEU A 3 3.42 22.34 -46.37
C LEU A 3 2.11 21.97 -45.65
N ASP A 4 0.98 21.93 -46.38
CA ASP A 4 -0.32 21.52 -45.83
C ASP A 4 -0.29 20.09 -45.32
N SER A 5 0.35 19.16 -46.05
CA SER A 5 0.52 17.78 -45.60
C SER A 5 1.30 17.66 -44.28
N LYS A 6 2.29 18.52 -44.04
CA LYS A 6 3.03 18.57 -42.76
C LYS A 6 2.18 19.17 -41.64
N ARG A 7 1.31 20.14 -41.96
CA ARG A 7 0.36 20.72 -41.01
C ARG A 7 -0.70 19.70 -40.58
N THR A 8 -1.30 18.98 -41.53
CA THR A 8 -2.26 17.91 -41.24
C THR A 8 -1.61 16.77 -40.46
N LYS A 9 -0.36 16.42 -40.76
CA LYS A 9 0.37 15.37 -40.02
C LYS A 9 0.83 15.82 -38.64
N ALA A 10 1.09 17.11 -38.42
CA ALA A 10 1.35 17.66 -37.09
C ALA A 10 0.07 17.71 -36.24
N ASP A 11 -1.08 17.99 -36.87
CA ASP A 11 -2.41 17.97 -36.23
C ASP A 11 -2.84 16.54 -35.85
N LEU A 12 -2.47 15.55 -36.66
CA LEU A 12 -2.68 14.12 -36.38
C LEU A 12 -1.76 13.53 -35.29
N VAL A 13 -0.67 14.20 -34.93
CA VAL A 13 0.33 13.68 -33.97
C VAL A 13 0.12 14.23 -32.54
N ILE A 14 -0.88 15.08 -32.34
CA ILE A 14 -1.31 15.55 -31.02
C ILE A 14 -2.71 15.00 -30.71
N ASP A 15 -2.87 13.68 -30.86
CA ASP A 15 -3.89 12.94 -30.12
C ASP A 15 -3.30 11.64 -29.54
N ASN A 16 -2.23 11.80 -28.76
CA ASN A 16 -1.83 10.81 -27.75
C ASN A 16 -2.46 11.10 -26.39
N SER A 17 -3.24 12.17 -26.30
CA SER A 17 -4.02 12.55 -25.14
C SER A 17 -5.37 11.86 -25.21
N ARG A 18 -5.34 10.54 -25.06
CA ARG A 18 -6.46 9.84 -24.41
C ARG A 18 -6.93 10.74 -23.27
N SER A 19 -8.18 11.19 -23.33
CA SER A 19 -8.73 12.32 -22.56
C SER A 19 -8.09 12.44 -21.18
N LEU A 20 -7.71 13.66 -20.75
CA LEU A 20 -7.17 13.91 -19.41
C LEU A 20 -8.05 13.25 -18.33
N GLU A 21 -9.38 13.25 -18.53
CA GLU A 21 -10.33 12.59 -17.65
C GLU A 21 -10.21 11.06 -17.66
N GLU A 22 -9.92 10.43 -18.82
CA GLU A 22 -9.68 8.99 -18.91
C GLU A 22 -8.37 8.60 -18.21
N THR A 23 -7.32 9.40 -18.39
CA THR A 23 -6.04 9.18 -17.68
C THR A 23 -6.20 9.34 -16.17
N LYS A 24 -6.96 10.34 -15.73
CA LYS A 24 -7.31 10.56 -14.33
C LYS A 24 -8.14 9.42 -13.75
N ALA A 25 -9.10 8.89 -14.52
CA ALA A 25 -9.90 7.74 -14.11
C ALA A 25 -9.03 6.49 -13.89
N GLN A 26 -8.12 6.19 -14.82
CA GLN A 26 -7.20 5.06 -14.66
C GLN A 26 -6.23 5.26 -13.48
N PHE A 27 -5.74 6.48 -13.28
CA PHE A 27 -4.87 6.79 -12.13
C PHE A 27 -5.61 6.62 -10.80
N GLN A 28 -6.88 7.04 -10.72
CA GLN A 28 -7.74 6.83 -9.56
C GLN A 28 -8.00 5.35 -9.29
N GLU A 29 -8.20 4.55 -10.34
CA GLU A 29 -8.40 3.10 -10.20
C GLU A 29 -7.15 2.41 -9.63
N VAL A 30 -5.97 2.72 -10.17
CA VAL A 30 -4.69 2.18 -9.66
C VAL A 30 -4.44 2.65 -8.24
N LEU A 31 -4.69 3.93 -7.94
CA LEU A 31 -4.61 4.46 -6.58
C LEU A 31 -5.51 3.70 -5.62
N MET A 32 -6.76 3.40 -6.01
CA MET A 32 -7.68 2.64 -5.18
C MET A 32 -7.16 1.23 -4.89
N GLN A 33 -6.55 0.57 -5.88
CA GLN A 33 -5.96 -0.76 -5.70
C GLN A 33 -4.76 -0.74 -4.76
N VAL A 34 -3.84 0.23 -4.90
CA VAL A 34 -2.61 0.29 -4.07
C VAL A 34 -2.85 0.85 -2.67
N THR A 35 -3.86 1.71 -2.51
CA THR A 35 -4.21 2.31 -1.21
C THR A 35 -5.23 1.46 -0.45
N ARG A 36 -5.69 0.36 -1.04
CA ARG A 36 -6.61 -0.57 -0.38
C ARG A 36 -5.99 -1.02 0.95
N PRO A 37 -6.75 -0.94 2.07
CA PRO A 37 -6.25 -1.45 3.33
C PRO A 37 -5.90 -2.93 3.17
N LEU A 38 -4.75 -3.33 3.71
CA LEU A 38 -4.35 -4.74 3.73
C LEU A 38 -5.46 -5.53 4.42
N THR A 39 -5.85 -6.63 3.80
CA THR A 39 -6.70 -7.61 4.47
C THR A 39 -5.98 -8.15 5.70
N TRP A 40 -6.73 -8.66 6.69
CA TRP A 40 -6.14 -9.19 7.93
C TRP A 40 -5.02 -10.20 7.66
N ARG A 41 -5.17 -11.07 6.66
CA ARG A 41 -4.15 -12.07 6.29
C ARG A 41 -2.89 -11.42 5.73
N GLU A 42 -3.04 -10.45 4.83
CA GLU A 42 -1.92 -9.70 4.27
C GLU A 42 -1.22 -8.86 5.34
N PHE A 43 -1.99 -8.29 6.28
CA PHE A 43 -1.44 -7.54 7.39
C PHE A 43 -0.54 -8.41 8.28
N TRP A 44 -0.99 -9.60 8.67
CA TRP A 44 -0.17 -10.53 9.48
C TRP A 44 1.11 -10.98 8.76
N LEU A 45 1.07 -11.13 7.43
CA LEU A 45 2.25 -11.45 6.61
C LEU A 45 3.12 -10.22 6.30
N SER A 46 2.60 -9.01 6.49
CA SER A 46 3.34 -7.78 6.27
C SER A 46 4.43 -7.59 7.33
N ARG A 47 5.47 -6.82 6.99
CA ARG A 47 6.55 -6.48 7.94
C ARG A 47 6.01 -5.88 9.24
N LYS A 48 4.98 -5.03 9.16
CA LYS A 48 4.37 -4.39 10.33
C LYS A 48 3.64 -5.42 11.21
N GLY A 49 2.93 -6.37 10.60
CA GLY A 49 2.27 -7.45 11.33
C GLY A 49 3.25 -8.38 12.03
N VAL A 50 4.32 -8.78 11.34
CA VAL A 50 5.38 -9.60 11.94
C VAL A 50 6.04 -8.90 13.13
N LEU A 51 6.35 -7.61 13.02
CA LEU A 51 6.88 -6.82 14.14
C LEU A 51 5.90 -6.79 15.33
N TRP A 52 4.61 -6.64 15.08
CA TRP A 52 3.58 -6.68 16.11
C TRP A 52 3.52 -8.03 16.84
N ILE A 53 3.61 -9.14 16.10
CA ILE A 53 3.67 -10.50 16.69
C ILE A 53 4.89 -10.62 17.60
N LEU A 54 6.06 -10.20 17.14
CA LEU A 54 7.30 -10.30 17.89
C LEU A 54 7.25 -9.48 19.18
N VAL A 55 6.80 -8.23 19.10
CA VAL A 55 6.66 -7.36 20.27
C VAL A 55 5.64 -7.93 21.25
N SER A 56 4.48 -8.37 20.76
CA SER A 56 3.43 -8.97 21.60
C SER A 56 3.93 -10.22 22.31
N SER A 57 4.64 -11.10 21.60
CA SER A 57 5.24 -12.30 22.17
C SER A 57 6.27 -11.96 23.25
N PHE A 58 7.16 -11.00 22.98
CA PHE A 58 8.16 -10.55 23.95
C PHE A 58 7.53 -9.98 25.22
N VAL A 59 6.53 -9.10 25.07
CA VAL A 59 5.78 -8.53 26.19
C VAL A 59 5.06 -9.62 26.98
N GLY A 60 4.42 -10.57 26.31
CA GLY A 60 3.74 -11.71 26.95
C GLY A 60 4.69 -12.57 27.78
N ILE A 61 5.89 -12.87 27.26
CA ILE A 61 6.93 -13.61 27.99
C ILE A 61 7.37 -12.83 29.23
N MET A 62 7.65 -11.54 29.07
CA MET A 62 8.08 -10.68 30.19
C MET A 62 7.00 -10.58 31.27
N ALA A 63 5.74 -10.39 30.88
CA ALA A 63 4.61 -10.34 31.80
C ALA A 63 4.44 -11.67 32.55
N CYS A 64 4.53 -12.81 31.85
CA CYS A 64 4.41 -14.13 32.47
C CYS A 64 5.54 -14.39 33.49
N LYS A 65 6.79 -14.03 33.14
CA LYS A 65 7.93 -14.14 34.06
C LYS A 65 7.77 -13.27 35.29
N ASN A 66 7.30 -12.04 35.12
CA ASN A 66 7.03 -11.13 36.24
C ASN A 66 5.90 -11.64 37.12
N TYR A 67 4.82 -12.16 36.53
CA TYR A 67 3.70 -12.72 37.26
C TYR A 67 4.12 -13.92 38.11
N GLN A 68 4.87 -14.87 37.54
CA GLN A 68 5.40 -16.02 38.29
C GLN A 68 6.37 -15.58 39.39
N GLY A 69 7.29 -14.66 39.11
CA GLY A 69 8.23 -14.14 40.10
C GLY A 69 7.53 -13.45 41.28
N ASN A 70 6.44 -12.72 41.01
CA ASN A 70 5.62 -12.11 42.05
C ASN A 70 4.82 -13.15 42.83
N ASN A 71 4.21 -14.14 42.15
CA ASN A 71 3.43 -15.20 42.79
C ASN A 71 4.29 -16.14 43.66
N ILE A 72 5.57 -16.34 43.32
CA ILE A 72 6.53 -17.12 44.13
C ILE A 72 7.02 -16.32 45.35
N ARG A 73 6.97 -14.99 45.29
CA ARG A 73 7.44 -14.10 46.37
C ARG A 73 6.32 -13.60 47.29
N SER A 74 5.05 -13.78 46.91
CA SER A 74 3.90 -13.62 47.80
C SER A 74 3.78 -14.85 48.73
N PRO A 75 3.72 -14.67 50.06
CA PRO A 75 3.63 -15.76 51.04
C PRO A 75 2.29 -16.50 51.00
#